data_AF-A0A0Q6YVY1-F1
#
_entry.id   AF-A0A0Q6YVY1-F1
#
_cell.length_a   1.000
_cell.length_b   1.000
_cell.length_c   1.000
_cell.angle_alpha   90.00
_cell.angle_beta   90.00
_cell.angle_gamma   90.00
#
_symmetry.space_group_name_H-M   'P 1'
#
loop_
_entity.id
_entity.type
_entity.pdbx_description
1 polymer ?
#
loop_
_entity_poly.entity_id
_entity_poly.type
_entity_poly.pdbx_seq_one_letter_code
_entity_poly.pdbx_strand_id
1 'polypeptide(L)'
;MSAQIGATAAAVGSVVRGIFGIRFGTFAGVAVAALILGGCAVPTASLVGPDPADPGTKVAGVGYRSTIAPYASLRPTTPSGWKEQNRSVTPSPKSGHEH
;
A
#
# COMPACT_ATOMS: atom_id res chain seq x y z
N MET A 1 56.52 8.33 -32.14
CA MET A 1 55.74 9.24 -31.28
C MET A 1 54.24 8.94 -31.30
N SER A 2 53.58 8.83 -32.45
CA SER A 2 52.10 8.69 -32.55
C SER A 2 51.51 7.40 -31.96
N ALA A 3 52.22 6.27 -32.07
CA ALA A 3 51.75 4.98 -31.55
C ALA A 3 51.69 4.91 -30.01
N GLN A 4 52.59 5.62 -29.32
CA GLN A 4 52.61 5.68 -27.85
C GLN A 4 51.46 6.54 -27.29
N ILE A 5 51.04 7.56 -28.04
CA ILE A 5 49.89 8.41 -27.69
C ILE A 5 48.58 7.63 -27.84
N GLY A 6 48.44 6.82 -28.91
CA GLY A 6 47.28 5.94 -29.08
C GLY A 6 47.17 4.87 -27.98
N ALA A 7 48.29 4.26 -27.59
CA ALA A 7 48.32 3.26 -26.54
C ALA A 7 47.94 3.82 -25.16
N THR A 8 48.41 5.01 -24.81
CA THR A 8 48.05 5.68 -23.56
C THR A 8 46.59 6.11 -23.53
N ALA A 9 46.06 6.66 -24.64
CA ALA A 9 44.65 7.00 -24.75
C ALA A 9 43.74 5.77 -24.62
N ALA A 10 44.11 4.64 -25.23
CA ALA A 10 43.37 3.38 -25.10
C ALA A 10 43.39 2.82 -23.68
N ALA A 11 44.54 2.88 -22.99
CA ALA A 11 44.67 2.46 -21.60
C ALA A 11 43.81 3.32 -20.66
N VAL A 12 43.88 4.64 -20.80
CA VAL A 12 43.05 5.58 -20.02
C VAL A 12 41.57 5.36 -20.31
N GLY A 13 41.19 5.20 -21.58
CA GLY A 13 39.81 4.91 -21.98
C GLY A 13 39.28 3.60 -21.37
N SER A 14 40.11 2.56 -21.28
CA SER A 14 39.75 1.29 -20.64
C SER A 14 39.51 1.44 -19.14
N VAL A 15 40.39 2.16 -18.44
CA VAL A 15 40.25 2.44 -17.00
C VAL A 15 39.01 3.28 -16.72
N VAL A 16 38.79 4.36 -17.49
CA VAL A 16 37.61 5.23 -17.35
C VAL A 16 36.32 4.44 -17.60
N ARG A 17 36.30 3.56 -18.61
CA ARG A 17 35.15 2.70 -18.89
C ARG A 17 34.89 1.70 -17.76
N GLY A 18 35.93 1.12 -17.17
CA GLY A 18 35.82 0.24 -16.01
C GLY A 18 35.25 0.96 -14.78
N ILE A 19 35.79 2.14 -14.46
CA ILE A 19 35.32 2.97 -13.33
C ILE A 19 33.85 3.39 -13.56
N PHE A 20 33.51 3.81 -14.77
CA PHE A 20 32.15 4.22 -15.11
C PHE A 20 31.16 3.05 -15.02
N GLY A 21 31.54 1.86 -15.48
CA GLY A 21 30.71 0.65 -15.36
C GLY A 21 30.44 0.26 -13.91
N ILE A 22 31.46 0.28 -13.05
CA ILE A 22 31.32 -0.04 -11.62
C ILE A 22 30.44 1.00 -10.92
N ARG A 23 30.66 2.30 -11.19
CA ARG A 23 29.88 3.39 -10.60
C ARG A 23 28.43 3.36 -11.07
N PHE A 24 28.20 3.11 -12.36
CA PHE A 24 26.84 2.99 -12.90
C PHE A 24 26.10 1.77 -12.32
N GLY A 25 26.77 0.62 -12.23
CA GLY A 25 26.21 -0.59 -11.64
C GLY A 25 25.86 -0.43 -10.16
N THR A 26 26.70 0.27 -9.38
CA THR A 26 26.42 0.57 -7.97
C THR A 26 25.24 1.53 -7.83
N PHE A 27 25.16 2.59 -8.63
CA PHE A 27 23.98 3.49 -8.63
C PHE A 27 22.70 2.77 -9.02
N ALA A 28 22.74 1.94 -10.07
CA ALA A 28 21.59 1.14 -10.48
C ALA A 28 21.16 0.15 -9.39
N GLY A 29 22.12 -0.52 -8.74
CA GLY A 29 21.85 -1.42 -7.62
C GLY A 29 21.21 -0.71 -6.42
N VAL A 30 21.73 0.46 -6.05
CA VAL A 30 21.14 1.28 -4.98
C VAL A 30 19.73 1.74 -5.34
N ALA A 31 19.50 2.16 -6.59
CA ALA A 31 18.17 2.56 -7.03
C ALA A 31 17.15 1.40 -6.98
N VAL A 32 17.54 0.21 -7.44
CA VAL A 32 16.69 -0.99 -7.36
C VAL A 32 16.39 -1.35 -5.91
N ALA A 33 17.40 -1.34 -5.04
CA ALA A 33 17.21 -1.62 -3.61
C ALA A 33 16.27 -0.60 -2.95
N ALA A 34 16.41 0.69 -3.26
CA ALA A 34 15.54 1.74 -2.73
C ALA A 34 14.08 1.58 -3.19
N LEU A 35 13.85 1.18 -4.44
CA LEU A 35 12.49 0.92 -4.95
C LEU A 35 11.84 -0.28 -4.24
N ILE A 36 12.59 -1.38 -4.06
CA ILE A 36 12.10 -2.57 -3.36
C ILE A 36 11.78 -2.24 -1.90
N LEU A 37 12.70 -1.58 -1.18
CA LEU A 37 12.48 -1.21 0.22
C LEU A 37 11.37 -0.17 0.39
N GLY A 38 11.28 0.80 -0.53
CA GLY A 38 10.23 1.82 -0.52
C GLY A 38 8.83 1.25 -0.72
N GLY A 39 8.69 0.18 -1.52
CA GLY A 39 7.42 -0.52 -1.69
C GLY A 39 6.99 -1.32 -0.45
N CYS A 40 7.94 -1.74 0.39
CA CYS A 40 7.65 -2.40 1.67
C CYS A 40 7.39 -1.42 2.81
N ALA A 41 7.76 -0.15 2.66
CA ALA A 41 7.41 0.87 3.62
C ALA A 41 5.91 1.14 3.51
N VAL A 42 5.15 0.76 4.55
CA VAL A 42 3.78 1.22 4.72
C VAL A 42 3.82 2.75 4.67
N PRO A 43 3.07 3.40 3.78
CA PRO A 43 2.97 4.85 3.82
C PRO A 43 2.62 5.25 5.25
N THR A 44 3.52 5.96 5.92
CA THR A 44 3.14 6.77 7.08
C THR A 44 2.35 7.93 6.50
N ALA A 45 1.19 7.64 5.91
CA ALA A 45 0.14 8.61 5.82
C ALA A 45 0.00 9.07 7.27
N SER A 46 0.44 10.31 7.53
CA SER A 46 -0.04 10.99 8.71
C SER A 46 -1.55 10.76 8.70
N LEU A 47 -2.10 10.30 9.81
CA LEU A 47 -3.54 10.27 10.00
C LEU A 47 -4.00 11.74 9.97
N VAL A 48 -4.02 12.33 8.77
CA VAL A 48 -4.38 13.72 8.53
C VAL A 48 -5.89 13.73 8.64
N GLY A 49 -6.34 13.83 9.88
CA GLY A 49 -7.73 13.75 10.24
C GLY A 49 -7.90 13.82 11.75
N PRO A 50 -9.10 14.20 12.22
CA PRO A 50 -9.49 14.05 13.61
C PRO A 50 -9.17 12.65 14.14
N ASP A 51 -8.59 12.56 15.34
CA ASP A 51 -8.37 11.28 16.02
C ASP A 51 -9.73 10.59 16.27
N PRO A 52 -10.00 9.40 15.71
CA PRO A 52 -11.25 8.68 15.92
C PRO A 52 -11.50 8.32 17.40
N ALA A 53 -10.45 8.27 18.21
CA ALA A 53 -10.54 7.95 19.63
C ALA A 53 -10.80 9.17 20.51
N ASP A 54 -10.65 10.40 20.00
CA ASP A 54 -10.89 11.63 20.76
C ASP A 54 -12.31 12.17 20.49
N PRO A 55 -13.24 12.04 21.47
CA PRO A 55 -14.62 12.53 21.34
C PRO A 55 -14.72 14.06 21.34
N GLY A 56 -13.65 14.77 21.72
CA GLY A 56 -13.57 16.23 21.68
C GLY A 56 -13.25 16.80 20.29
N THR A 57 -12.86 15.94 19.34
CA THR A 57 -12.54 16.40 17.99
C THR A 57 -13.78 16.85 17.24
N LYS A 58 -13.69 18.02 16.59
CA LYS A 58 -14.78 18.54 15.76
C LYS A 58 -14.81 17.77 14.44
N VAL A 59 -15.85 16.98 14.24
CA VAL A 59 -16.16 16.33 12.97
C VAL A 59 -17.19 17.14 12.18
N ALA A 60 -17.14 17.03 10.85
CA ALA A 60 -18.19 17.62 10.01
C ALA A 60 -19.54 16.97 10.38
N GLY A 61 -20.58 17.80 10.57
CA GLY A 61 -21.91 17.30 10.90
C GLY A 61 -22.47 16.44 9.77
N VAL A 62 -23.05 15.29 10.11
CA VAL A 62 -23.75 14.43 9.14
C VAL A 62 -25.05 15.11 8.74
N GLY A 63 -25.12 15.59 7.50
CA GLY A 63 -26.35 16.12 6.93
C GLY A 63 -27.26 14.98 6.47
N TYR A 64 -28.25 14.62 7.26
CA TYR A 64 -29.30 13.72 6.77
C TYR A 64 -30.13 14.43 5.70
N ARG A 65 -30.36 13.72 4.59
CA ARG A 65 -31.30 14.12 3.54
C ARG A 65 -32.26 12.97 3.34
N SER A 66 -33.55 13.24 3.50
CA SER A 66 -34.58 12.28 3.10
C SER A 66 -34.53 12.15 1.59
N THR A 67 -33.98 11.05 1.09
CA THR A 67 -34.09 10.67 -0.31
C THR A 67 -35.23 9.67 -0.44
N ILE A 68 -36.17 9.94 -1.34
CA ILE A 68 -37.21 8.98 -1.70
C ILE A 68 -36.66 8.24 -2.90
N ALA A 69 -35.94 7.14 -2.65
CA ALA A 69 -35.54 6.25 -3.72
C ALA A 69 -36.82 5.72 -4.42
N PRO A 70 -36.82 5.56 -5.76
CA PRO A 70 -37.95 4.94 -6.45
C PRO A 70 -38.30 3.60 -5.81
N TYR A 71 -39.54 3.46 -5.35
CA TYR A 71 -40.02 2.23 -4.73
C TYR A 71 -40.43 1.24 -5.82
N ALA A 72 -39.64 0.18 -6.00
CA ALA A 72 -40.06 -0.98 -6.76
C ALA A 72 -40.94 -1.86 -5.87
N SER A 73 -42.22 -1.99 -6.22
CA SER A 73 -43.12 -2.92 -5.52
C SER A 73 -42.67 -4.36 -5.77
N LEU A 74 -42.21 -5.03 -4.73
CA LEU A 74 -41.87 -6.45 -4.77
C LEU A 74 -43.01 -7.30 -4.21
N ARG A 75 -43.20 -8.50 -4.77
CA ARG A 75 -44.10 -9.50 -4.17
C ARG A 75 -43.40 -10.15 -2.98
N PRO A 76 -44.07 -10.36 -1.84
CA PRO A 76 -43.50 -11.13 -0.74
C PRO A 76 -43.09 -12.52 -1.22
N THR A 77 -41.82 -12.87 -1.03
CA THR A 77 -41.31 -14.23 -1.20
C THR A 77 -41.12 -14.86 0.18
N THR A 78 -41.02 -16.19 0.23
CA THR A 78 -40.66 -16.89 1.47
C THR A 78 -39.36 -16.31 2.03
N PRO A 79 -39.33 -15.86 3.29
CA PRO A 79 -38.11 -15.35 3.89
C PRO A 79 -37.05 -16.45 3.94
N SER A 80 -35.80 -16.08 3.68
CA SER A 80 -34.66 -16.94 3.93
C SER A 80 -34.61 -17.37 5.40
N GLY A 81 -34.03 -18.54 5.68
CA GLY A 81 -33.91 -19.07 7.03
C GLY A 81 -33.08 -18.17 7.95
N TRP A 82 -33.75 -17.29 8.70
CA TRP A 82 -33.12 -16.31 9.60
C TRP A 82 -32.14 -16.97 10.59
N LYS A 83 -32.46 -18.18 11.04
CA LYS A 83 -31.66 -18.94 11.99
C LYS A 83 -30.30 -19.33 11.42
N GLU A 84 -30.27 -19.70 10.15
CA GLU A 84 -29.03 -20.11 9.47
C GLU A 84 -28.15 -18.89 9.16
N GLN A 85 -28.75 -17.78 8.76
CA GLN A 85 -28.04 -16.51 8.57
C GLN A 85 -27.43 -15.99 9.87
N ASN A 86 -28.16 -16.07 10.99
CA ASN A 86 -27.61 -15.64 12.27
C ASN A 86 -26.47 -16.56 12.71
N ARG A 87 -26.60 -17.88 12.49
CA ARG A 87 -25.53 -18.83 12.81
C ARG A 87 -24.27 -18.58 12.00
N SER A 88 -24.38 -18.21 10.71
CA SER A 88 -23.21 -17.96 9.86
C SER A 88 -22.40 -16.73 10.27
N VAL A 89 -23.04 -15.72 10.87
CA VAL A 89 -22.38 -14.49 11.35
C VAL A 89 -22.05 -14.51 12.84
N THR A 90 -22.52 -15.51 13.59
CA THR A 90 -22.23 -15.62 15.02
C THR A 90 -20.77 -16.03 15.20
N PRO A 91 -19.95 -15.22 15.89
CA PRO A 91 -18.57 -15.60 16.21
C PRO A 91 -18.56 -16.91 17.01
N SER A 92 -17.63 -17.81 16.69
CA SER A 92 -17.43 -19.01 17.48
C SER A 92 -17.16 -18.65 18.94
N PRO A 93 -17.74 -19.39 19.91
CA PRO A 93 -17.40 -19.21 21.31
C PRO A 93 -15.88 -19.34 21.48
N LYS A 94 -15.26 -18.40 22.17
CA LYS A 94 -13.84 -18.49 22.52
C LYS A 94 -13.66 -19.74 23.39
N SER A 95 -12.95 -20.73 22.89
CA SER A 95 -12.62 -21.92 23.68
C SER A 95 -11.73 -21.50 24.85
N GLY A 96 -12.27 -21.57 26.06
CA GLY A 96 -11.52 -21.39 27.31
C GLY A 96 -11.89 -20.13 28.10
N HIS A 97 -12.94 -20.24 28.90
CA HIS A 97 -13.00 -19.69 30.26
C HIS A 97 -13.85 -20.67 31.08
N GLU A 98 -13.21 -21.78 31.45
CA GLU A 98 -13.66 -22.61 32.56
C GLU A 98 -13.41 -21.79 33.84
N HIS A 99 -14.48 -21.55 34.59
CA HIS A 99 -14.44 -21.02 35.95
C HIS A 99 -14.64 -22.19 36.92
#